data_AF-A0AA87MPT2-F1
#
_entry.id   AF-A0AA87MPT2-F1
#
_cell.length_a   1.000
_cell.length_b   1.000
_cell.length_c   1.000
_cell.angle_alpha   90.00
_cell.angle_beta   90.00
_cell.angle_gamma   90.00
#
_symmetry.space_group_name_H-M   'P 1'
#
loop_
_entity.id
_entity.type
_entity.pdbx_description
1 polymer ?
#
loop_
_entity_poly.entity_id
_entity_poly.type
_entity_poly.pdbx_seq_one_letter_code
_entity_poly.pdbx_strand_id
1 'polypeptide(L)'
;MKKKSVKSGYSGAKTIYIRKLRFEEAQKKLEKEIQEAFLAGETFIEVVHGIGEGILKKLTLETIRTHDFLKEVDYSQFGISNPGSTLVEVLGPDKDTLKRYLR
;
A
#
# COMPACT_ATOMS: atom_id res chain seq x y z
N MET A 1 -6.27 8.36 -32.42
CA MET A 1 -5.20 7.83 -31.54
C MET A 1 -5.79 7.52 -30.17
N LYS A 2 -5.85 6.25 -29.76
CA LYS A 2 -6.39 5.86 -28.44
C LYS A 2 -5.40 6.33 -27.37
N LYS A 3 -5.80 7.27 -26.50
CA LYS A 3 -5.04 7.61 -25.29
C LYS A 3 -4.94 6.33 -24.46
N LYS A 4 -3.76 5.70 -24.40
CA LYS A 4 -3.48 4.67 -23.40
C LYS A 4 -3.74 5.32 -22.05
N SER A 5 -4.75 4.84 -21.33
CA SER A 5 -4.96 5.22 -19.93
C SER A 5 -3.66 4.88 -19.21
N VAL A 6 -2.93 5.91 -18.79
CA VAL A 6 -1.80 5.73 -17.88
C VAL A 6 -2.41 5.02 -16.67
N LYS A 7 -2.08 3.74 -16.47
CA LYS A 7 -2.46 3.05 -15.22
C LYS A 7 -1.73 3.83 -14.13
N SER A 8 -2.45 4.72 -13.45
CA SER A 8 -1.92 5.47 -12.33
C SER A 8 -1.75 4.50 -11.17
N GLY A 9 -0.53 4.02 -10.97
CA GLY A 9 -0.18 3.09 -9.90
C GLY A 9 0.81 2.01 -10.34
N TYR A 10 1.48 1.38 -9.38
CA TYR A 10 2.42 0.29 -9.66
C TYR A 10 1.65 -0.94 -10.14
N SER A 11 1.90 -1.38 -11.38
CA SER A 11 1.17 -2.48 -12.00
C SER A 11 1.40 -3.79 -11.25
N GLY A 12 0.44 -4.21 -10.44
CA GLY A 12 0.49 -5.47 -9.69
C GLY A 12 0.45 -5.31 -8.17
N ALA A 13 0.50 -4.07 -7.65
CA ALA A 13 0.32 -3.84 -6.22
C ALA A 13 -1.17 -3.88 -5.84
N LYS A 14 -1.50 -4.46 -4.67
CA LYS A 14 -2.82 -4.33 -4.06
C LYS A 14 -3.02 -2.89 -3.60
N THR A 15 -4.04 -2.21 -4.11
CA THR A 15 -4.30 -0.81 -3.76
C THR A 15 -5.17 -0.69 -2.52
N ILE A 16 -4.73 0.09 -1.53
CA ILE A 16 -5.48 0.41 -0.30
C ILE A 16 -5.90 1.88 -0.36
N TYR A 17 -7.20 2.14 -0.46
CA TYR A 17 -7.73 3.51 -0.55
C TYR A 17 -8.13 4.04 0.81
N ILE A 18 -7.38 5.02 1.34
CA ILE A 18 -7.74 5.72 2.59
C ILE A 18 -8.06 7.20 2.39
N ARG A 19 -7.87 7.73 1.17
CA ARG A 19 -8.23 9.12 0.85
C ARG A 19 -9.70 9.41 1.15
N LYS A 20 -10.00 10.66 1.55
CA LYS A 20 -11.34 11.16 1.91
C LYS A 20 -11.97 10.51 3.15
N LEU A 21 -11.24 9.68 3.88
CA LEU A 21 -11.69 9.16 5.17
C LEU A 21 -11.26 10.10 6.30
N ARG A 22 -11.98 10.06 7.41
CA ARG A 22 -11.50 10.67 8.66
C ARG A 22 -10.28 9.89 9.15
N PHE A 23 -9.44 10.55 9.97
CA PHE A 23 -8.19 9.96 10.45
C PHE A 23 -8.39 8.58 11.09
N GLU A 24 -9.33 8.46 12.03
CA GLU A 24 -9.59 7.19 12.73
C GLU A 24 -10.12 6.09 11.81
N GLU A 25 -10.96 6.45 10.84
CA GLU A 25 -11.48 5.52 9.83
C GLU A 25 -10.36 5.04 8.89
N ALA A 26 -9.49 5.96 8.48
CA ALA A 26 -8.33 5.68 7.65
C ALA A 26 -7.35 4.75 8.38
N GLN A 27 -7.06 5.01 9.66
CA GLN A 27 -6.17 4.19 10.47
C GLN A 27 -6.73 2.76 10.61
N LYS A 28 -7.99 2.63 11.01
CA LYS A 28 -8.64 1.32 11.17
C LYS A 28 -8.68 0.53 9.86
N LYS A 29 -8.97 1.20 8.74
CA LYS A 29 -8.99 0.57 7.40
C LYS A 29 -7.59 0.14 6.96
N LEU A 30 -6.59 1.01 7.16
CA LEU A 30 -5.21 0.75 6.76
C LEU A 30 -4.66 -0.49 7.47
N GLU A 31 -4.78 -0.55 8.80
CA GLU A 31 -4.34 -1.69 9.61
C GLU A 31 -4.98 -3.00 9.14
N LYS A 32 -6.31 -2.98 8.99
CA LYS A 32 -7.06 -4.16 8.54
C LYS A 32 -6.59 -4.63 7.15
N GLU A 33 -6.48 -3.73 6.19
CA GLU A 33 -6.17 -4.14 4.81
C GLU A 33 -4.71 -4.54 4.59
N ILE A 34 -3.79 -4.00 5.40
CA ILE A 34 -2.40 -4.45 5.48
C ILE A 34 -2.35 -5.90 5.95
N GLN A 35 -3.06 -6.24 7.03
CA GLN A 35 -3.13 -7.61 7.53
C GLN A 35 -3.72 -8.56 6.49
N GLU A 36 -4.81 -8.15 5.83
CA GLU A 36 -5.40 -8.93 4.73
C GLU A 36 -4.43 -9.09 3.54
N ALA A 37 -3.63 -8.07 3.23
CA ALA A 37 -2.62 -8.14 2.17
C ALA A 37 -1.51 -9.14 2.52
N PHE A 38 -1.03 -9.09 3.77
CA PHE A 38 -0.05 -10.03 4.29
C PHE A 38 -0.56 -11.47 4.22
N LEU A 39 -1.77 -11.73 4.73
CA LEU A 39 -2.39 -13.07 4.69
C LEU A 39 -2.68 -13.57 3.28
N ALA A 40 -2.91 -12.67 2.33
CA ALA A 40 -3.08 -13.01 0.92
C ALA A 40 -1.76 -13.31 0.20
N GLY A 41 -0.62 -13.03 0.84
CA GLY A 41 0.72 -13.18 0.24
C GLY A 41 1.01 -12.12 -0.82
N GLU A 42 0.44 -10.92 -0.68
CA GLU A 42 0.74 -9.80 -1.57
C GLU A 42 2.19 -9.35 -1.38
N THR A 43 2.93 -9.13 -2.47
CA THR A 43 4.32 -8.64 -2.40
C THR A 43 4.38 -7.12 -2.29
N PHE A 44 3.46 -6.41 -2.94
CA PHE A 44 3.42 -4.95 -2.96
C PHE A 44 2.01 -4.45 -2.65
N ILE A 45 1.94 -3.39 -1.86
CA ILE A 45 0.73 -2.63 -1.61
C ILE A 45 0.95 -1.16 -2.00
N GLU A 46 -0.06 -0.53 -2.60
CA GLU A 46 -0.06 0.90 -2.89
C GLU A 46 -1.13 1.58 -2.04
N VAL A 47 -0.71 2.36 -1.05
CA VAL A 47 -1.61 3.09 -0.16
C VAL A 47 -1.93 4.45 -0.77
N VAL A 48 -3.17 4.63 -1.20
CA VAL A 48 -3.67 5.89 -1.77
C VAL A 48 -4.26 6.75 -0.65
N HIS A 49 -3.42 7.58 -0.07
CA HIS A 49 -3.76 8.52 1.01
C HIS A 49 -4.23 9.89 0.50
N GLY A 50 -3.98 10.23 -0.77
CA GLY A 50 -4.23 11.55 -1.34
C GLY A 50 -3.13 12.56 -0.97
N ILE A 51 -3.13 13.73 -1.60
CA ILE A 51 -2.14 14.78 -1.35
C ILE A 51 -2.50 15.52 -0.05
N GLY A 52 -3.62 16.26 -0.06
CA GLY A 52 -4.18 16.95 1.10
C GLY A 52 -3.15 17.78 1.87
N GLU A 53 -3.37 17.93 3.18
CA GLU A 53 -2.39 18.50 4.13
C GLU A 53 -1.31 17.49 4.55
N GLY A 54 -1.27 16.29 3.94
CA GLY A 54 -0.32 15.24 4.28
C GLY A 54 -0.63 14.46 5.56
N ILE A 55 -1.77 14.71 6.23
CA ILE A 55 -2.17 13.99 7.45
C ILE A 55 -2.22 12.47 7.23
N LEU A 56 -2.90 12.01 6.18
CA LEU A 56 -3.02 10.59 5.88
C LEU A 56 -1.71 9.98 5.32
N LYS A 57 -0.87 10.81 4.69
CA LYS A 57 0.48 10.39 4.30
C LYS A 57 1.31 10.11 5.55
N LYS A 58 1.29 11.00 6.53
CA LYS A 58 2.00 10.82 7.81
C LYS A 58 1.53 9.56 8.54
N LEU A 59 0.21 9.37 8.64
CA LEU A 59 -0.39 8.14 9.18
C LEU A 59 0.16 6.89 8.45
N THR A 60 0.17 6.91 7.12
CA THR A 60 0.66 5.79 6.30
C THR A 60 2.12 5.47 6.63
N LEU A 61 2.99 6.49 6.63
CA LEU A 61 4.42 6.31 6.90
C LEU A 61 4.68 5.84 8.34
N GLU A 62 3.93 6.34 9.32
CA GLU A 62 4.02 5.90 10.71
C GLU A 62 3.61 4.43 10.84
N THR A 63 2.46 4.03 10.29
CA THR A 63 2.01 2.63 10.27
C THR A 63 3.03 1.70 9.59
N ILE A 64 3.66 2.12 8.49
CA ILE A 64 4.68 1.30 7.81
C ILE A 64 5.89 1.10 8.73
N ARG A 65 6.35 2.16 9.40
CA ARG A 65 7.53 2.11 10.29
C ARG A 65 7.31 1.32 11.57
N THR A 66 6.07 1.15 12.02
CA THR A 66 5.75 0.35 13.22
C THR A 66 5.67 -1.14 12.94
N HIS A 67 5.67 -1.57 11.67
CA HIS A 67 5.55 -2.97 11.28
C HIS A 67 6.83 -3.46 10.61
N ASP A 68 7.54 -4.39 11.25
CA ASP A 68 8.83 -4.91 10.76
C ASP A 68 8.73 -5.67 9.43
N PHE A 69 7.53 -6.14 9.06
CA PHE A 69 7.28 -6.83 7.79
C PHE A 69 6.92 -5.88 6.65
N LEU A 70 6.97 -4.56 6.86
CA LEU A 70 6.69 -3.57 5.82
C LEU A 70 7.92 -2.73 5.52
N LYS A 71 8.10 -2.38 4.25
CA LYS A 71 9.18 -1.52 3.81
C LYS A 71 8.69 -0.53 2.77
N GLU A 72 8.92 0.75 3.02
CA GLU A 72 8.66 1.80 2.02
C GLU A 72 9.57 1.58 0.80
N VAL A 73 8.97 1.64 -0.39
CA VAL A 73 9.70 1.58 -1.65
C VAL A 73 9.76 2.98 -2.22
N ASP A 74 10.93 3.45 -2.62
CA ASP A 74 11.03 4.66 -3.42
C ASP A 74 10.72 4.32 -4.88
N TYR A 75 9.48 4.51 -5.34
CA TYR A 75 9.06 4.19 -6.70
C TYR A 75 9.33 5.32 -7.69
N SER A 76 9.88 6.45 -7.25
CA SER A 76 10.41 7.46 -8.16
C SER A 76 11.52 6.89 -9.04
N GLN A 77 12.26 5.88 -8.53
CA GLN A 77 13.25 5.12 -9.28
C GLN A 77 12.69 4.40 -10.52
N PHE A 78 11.37 4.15 -10.55
CA PHE A 78 10.69 3.53 -11.70
C PHE A 78 10.09 4.56 -12.67
N GLY A 79 10.42 5.86 -12.50
CA GLY A 79 9.85 6.94 -13.30
C GLY A 79 8.36 7.22 -13.02
N ILE A 80 7.83 6.69 -11.92
CA ILE A 80 6.44 6.86 -11.50
C ILE A 80 6.41 7.88 -10.37
N SER A 81 5.80 9.03 -10.62
CA SER A 81 5.52 10.02 -9.57
C SER A 81 4.04 10.01 -9.24
N ASN A 82 3.70 9.56 -8.03
CA ASN A 82 2.36 9.68 -7.49
C ASN A 82 2.43 10.24 -6.06
N PRO A 83 2.41 11.56 -5.88
CA PRO A 83 2.54 12.18 -4.54
C PRO A 83 1.34 11.88 -3.63
N GLY A 84 0.23 11.38 -4.18
CA GLY A 84 -0.96 10.98 -3.45
C GLY A 84 -1.00 9.50 -3.06
N SER A 85 0.06 8.73 -3.32
CA SER A 85 0.19 7.35 -2.86
C SER A 85 1.56 7.08 -2.26
N THR A 86 1.66 5.97 -1.53
CA THR A 86 2.90 5.35 -1.01
C THR A 86 2.92 3.88 -1.41
N LEU A 87 3.95 3.44 -2.14
CA LEU A 87 4.19 2.02 -2.41
C LEU A 87 4.99 1.41 -1.26
N VAL A 88 4.58 0.21 -0.87
CA VAL A 88 5.16 -0.53 0.23
C VAL A 88 5.39 -1.96 -0.23
N GLU A 89 6.56 -2.48 0.06
CA GLU A 89 6.91 -3.88 -0.06
C GLU A 89 6.49 -4.60 1.23
N VAL A 90 5.82 -5.74 1.08
CA VAL A 90 5.44 -6.62 2.18
C VAL A 90 6.47 -7.74 2.25
N LEU A 91 7.27 -7.71 3.30
CA LEU A 91 8.30 -8.69 3.63
C LEU A 91 7.63 -9.91 4.30
N GLY A 92 6.86 -10.64 3.51
CA GLY A 92 6.14 -11.83 3.95
C GLY A 92 6.43 -13.04 3.08
N PRO A 93 6.15 -14.25 3.57
CA PRO A 93 6.13 -15.45 2.75
C PRO A 93 5.13 -15.30 1.59
N ASP A 94 5.44 -15.92 0.45
CA ASP A 94 4.55 -15.92 -0.70
C ASP A 94 3.22 -16.65 -0.40
N LYS A 95 2.24 -16.42 -1.26
CA LYS A 95 0.89 -16.97 -1.13
C LYS A 95 0.85 -18.50 -0.99
N ASP A 96 1.71 -19.23 -1.70
CA ASP A 96 1.70 -20.69 -1.66
C ASP A 96 2.38 -21.21 -0.39
N THR A 97 3.39 -20.51 0.10
CA THR A 97 3.97 -20.76 1.42
C THR A 97 2.95 -20.52 2.53
N LEU A 98 2.21 -19.39 2.52
CA LEU A 98 1.19 -19.09 3.53
C LEU A 98 0.08 -20.14 3.60
N LYS A 99 -0.42 -20.61 2.45
CA LYS A 99 -1.44 -21.68 2.40
C LYS A 99 -1.02 -22.98 3.08
N ARG A 100 0.30 -23.25 3.17
CA ARG A 100 0.81 -24.46 3.83
C ARG A 100 0.78 -24.33 5.35
N TYR A 101 0.96 -23.12 5.89
CA TYR A 101 1.02 -22.85 7.33
C TYR A 101 -0.35 -22.54 7.95
N LEU A 102 -1.26 -21.93 7.19
CA LEU A 102 -2.60 -21.55 7.67
C LEU A 102 -3.65 -22.66 7.50
N ARG A 103 -3.20 -23.92 7.47
CA ARG A 103 -4.02 -25.08 7.13
C ARG A 103 -4.55 -25.82 8.35
#